data_AF-A0A3Q8CMZ1-F1
#
_entry.id   AF-A0A3Q8CMZ1-F1
#
_cell.length_a   1.000
_cell.length_b   1.000
_cell.length_c   1.000
_cell.angle_alpha   90.00
_cell.angle_beta   90.00
_cell.angle_gamma   90.00
#
_symmetry.space_group_name_H-M   'P 1'
#
loop_
_entity.id
_entity.type
_entity.pdbx_description
1 polymer ?
#
loop_
_entity_poly.entity_id
_entity_poly.type
_entity_poly.pdbx_seq_one_letter_code
_entity_poly.pdbx_strand_id
1 'polypeptide(L)' 'MDTIKSSLTIIFEPPFYKAIFERSWDSVYEVGQLILGPAEPKTCDIYRLVNTFWTKIHFFANN' A
#
# COMPACT_ATOMS: atom_id res chain seq x y z
N MET A 1 -4.52 -14.26 -18.37
CA MET A 1 -4.14 -14.20 -16.95
C MET A 1 -3.51 -12.84 -16.80
N ASP A 2 -4.27 -11.89 -16.28
CA ASP A 2 -3.87 -10.49 -16.34
C ASP A 2 -2.83 -10.24 -15.23
N THR A 3 -1.71 -9.66 -15.63
CA THR A 3 -0.62 -9.38 -14.70
C THR A 3 -0.96 -8.11 -13.95
N ILE A 4 -1.20 -8.22 -12.64
CA ILE A 4 -1.37 -7.07 -11.76
C ILE A 4 0.00 -6.47 -11.49
N LYS A 5 0.18 -5.19 -11.84
CA LYS A 5 1.36 -4.41 -11.43
C LYS A 5 1.02 -3.69 -10.13
N SER A 6 1.96 -3.67 -9.20
CA SER A 6 1.74 -3.00 -7.93
C SER A 6 3.01 -2.37 -7.36
N SER A 7 2.82 -1.24 -6.68
CA SER A 7 3.82 -0.51 -5.92
C SER A 7 3.34 -0.25 -4.48
N LEU A 8 4.30 -0.15 -3.57
CA LEU A 8 4.12 0.34 -2.21
C LEU A 8 5.01 1.56 -2.03
N THR A 9 4.42 2.67 -1.64
CA THR A 9 5.11 3.91 -1.28
C THR A 9 4.94 4.17 0.22
N ILE A 10 6.04 4.43 0.91
CA ILE A 10 6.03 4.86 2.31
C ILE A 10 6.27 6.37 2.34
N ILE A 11 5.33 7.10 2.94
CA ILE A 11 5.45 8.55 3.12
C ILE A 11 5.37 8.91 4.59
N PHE A 12 6.09 9.96 4.98
CA PHE A 12 5.91 10.59 6.29
C PHE A 12 5.03 11.83 6.12
N GLU A 13 3.83 11.76 6.68
CA GLU A 13 2.91 12.89 6.80
C GLU A 13 2.71 13.18 8.29
N PRO A 14 3.39 14.20 8.84
CA PRO A 14 3.41 14.44 10.27
C PRO A 14 2.01 14.40 10.91
N PRO A 15 1.82 13.64 12.01
CA PRO A 15 2.87 12.98 12.82
C PRO A 15 3.09 11.49 12.48
N PHE A 16 2.63 10.98 11.33
CA PHE A 16 2.58 9.54 11.05
C PHE A 16 3.22 9.13 9.72
N TYR A 17 3.76 7.92 9.69
CA TYR A 17 4.05 7.22 8.46
C TYR A 17 2.78 6.59 7.90
N LYS A 18 2.62 6.67 6.59
CA LYS A 18 1.55 6.03 5.84
C LYS A 18 2.15 5.13 4.76
N ALA A 19 1.51 3.98 4.56
CA ALA A 19 1.72 3.13 3.40
C ALA A 19 0.63 3.43 2.37
N ILE A 20 1.05 3.73 1.14
CA ILE A 20 0.18 3.88 -0.02
C ILE A 20 0.45 2.71 -0.95
N PHE A 21 -0.60 1.95 -1.22
CA PHE A 21 -0.58 0.84 -2.15
C PHE A 21 -1.27 1.26 -3.44
N GLU A 22 -0.58 1.08 -4.55
CA GLU A 22 -1.13 1.31 -5.87
C GLU A 22 -1.10 -0.02 -6.62
N ARG A 23 -2.18 -0.29 -7.35
CA ARG A 23 -2.22 -1.43 -8.26
C ARG A 23 -2.94 -1.07 -9.54
N SER A 24 -2.46 -1.65 -10.64
CA SER A 24 -3.08 -1.50 -11.94
C SER A 24 -3.09 -2.80 -12.73
N TRP A 25 -4.17 -2.98 -13.46
CA TRP A 25 -4.34 -4.02 -14.47
C TRP A 25 -5.30 -3.49 -15.53
N ASP A 26 -5.02 -3.76 -16.80
CA ASP A 26 -5.77 -3.24 -17.94
C ASP A 26 -6.00 -1.71 -17.86
N SER A 27 -7.27 -1.28 -17.75
CA SER A 27 -7.68 0.12 -17.58
C SER A 27 -8.08 0.47 -16.15
N VAL A 28 -7.81 -0.42 -15.19
CA VAL A 28 -8.16 -0.24 -13.78
C VAL A 28 -6.93 0.24 -13.02
N TYR A 29 -7.13 1.28 -12.21
CA TYR A 29 -6.15 1.78 -11.26
C TYR A 29 -6.83 1.96 -9.91
N GLU A 30 -6.24 1.40 -8.87
CA GLU A 30 -6.77 1.48 -7.52
C GLU A 30 -5.69 1.82 -6.51
N VAL A 31 -6.12 2.53 -5.47
CA VAL A 31 -5.27 2.95 -4.36
C VAL A 31 -5.84 2.48 -3.04
N GLY A 32 -4.98 1.98 -2.16
CA GLY A 32 -5.31 1.70 -0.77
C GLY A 32 -4.30 2.37 0.16
N GLN A 33 -4.71 2.70 1.38
CA GLN A 33 -3.82 3.34 2.35
C GLN A 33 -3.92 2.70 3.75
N LEU A 34 -2.82 2.79 4.50
CA LEU A 34 -2.74 2.36 5.90
C LEU A 34 -1.86 3.33 6.70
N ILE A 35 -2.26 3.66 7.93
CA ILE A 35 -1.42 4.38 8.90
C ILE A 35 -0.52 3.36 9.60
N LEU A 36 0.80 3.56 9.51
CA LEU A 36 1.81 2.69 10.13
C LEU A 36 2.18 3.12 11.56
N GLY A 37 1.92 4.39 11.89
CA GLY A 37 2.24 4.97 13.19
C GLY A 37 3.36 6.01 13.10
N PRO A 38 3.81 6.56 14.24
CA PRO A 38 4.73 7.71 14.26
C PRO A 38 6.19 7.34 14.05
N ALA A 39 6.55 6.06 14.23
CA ALA A 39 7.91 5.58 14.07
C ALA A 39 8.17 5.15 12.62
N GLU A 40 9.39 5.39 12.14
CA GLU A 40 9.83 4.92 10.83
C GLU A 40 9.73 3.38 10.76
N PRO A 41 9.02 2.82 9.77
CA PRO A 41 8.83 1.38 9.68
C PRO A 41 10.14 0.68 9.32
N LYS A 42 10.46 -0.39 10.07
CA LYS A 42 11.61 -1.23 9.74
C LYS A 42 11.31 -2.05 8.50
N THR A 43 12.35 -2.48 7.79
CA THR A 43 12.21 -3.35 6.61
C THR A 43 11.41 -4.62 6.91
N CYS A 44 11.53 -5.21 8.10
CA CYS A 44 10.74 -6.38 8.49
C CYS A 44 9.24 -6.10 8.60
N ASP A 45 8.85 -4.89 9.02
CA ASP A 45 7.46 -4.46 9.05
C ASP A 45 6.91 -4.26 7.64
N ILE A 46 7.72 -3.69 6.74
CA ILE A 46 7.37 -3.54 5.32
C ILE A 46 7.16 -4.91 4.67
N TYR A 47 8.08 -5.87 4.89
CA TYR A 47 7.92 -7.23 4.36
C TYR A 47 6.65 -7.92 4.88
N ARG A 48 6.35 -7.80 6.17
CA ARG A 48 5.13 -8.33 6.76
C ARG A 48 3.88 -7.68 6.14
N LEU A 49 3.93 -6.36 5.90
CA LEU A 49 2.84 -5.63 5.26
C LEU A 49 2.55 -6.18 3.86
N VAL A 50 3.58 -6.32 3.02
CA VAL A 50 3.46 -6.83 1.64
C VAL A 50 3.03 -8.29 1.60
N ASN A 51 3.61 -9.16 2.43
CA ASN A 51 3.38 -10.60 2.34
C ASN A 51 2.10 -11.07 3.05
N THR A 52 1.62 -10.33 4.05
CA THR A 52 0.55 -10.82 4.95
C THR A 52 -0.66 -9.92 5.00
N PHE A 53 -0.47 -8.61 4.87
CA PHE A 53 -1.57 -7.65 5.01
C PHE A 53 -2.13 -7.17 3.67
N TRP A 54 -1.51 -7.56 2.55
CA TRP A 54 -1.98 -7.22 1.20
C TRP A 54 -3.48 -7.47 1.00
N THR A 55 -3.95 -8.64 1.44
CA THR A 55 -5.35 -9.07 1.30
C THR A 55 -6.34 -8.29 2.19
N LYS A 56 -5.83 -7.48 3.13
CA LYS A 56 -6.63 -6.68 4.07
C LYS A 56 -6.69 -5.20 3.68
N ILE A 57 -6.04 -4.81 2.59
CA ILE A 57 -6.06 -3.44 2.11
C ILE A 57 -7.39 -3.19 1.39
N HIS A 58 -8.09 -2.14 1.82
CA HIS A 58 -9.25 -1.63 1.10
C HIS A 58 -8.78 -0.74 -0.03
N PHE A 59 -8.99 -1.20 -1.27
CA PHE A 59 -8.66 -0.48 -2.48
C PHE A 59 -9.86 0.32 -2.98
N PHE A 60 -9.58 1.53 -3.44
CA PHE A 60 -10.56 2.43 -4.05
C PHE A 60 -10.16 2.69 -5.49
N ALA A 61 -11.09 2.45 -6.41
CA ALA A 61 -10.97 2.89 -7.79
C ALA A 61 -11.38 4.36 -7.90
N ASN A 62 -10.64 5.14 -8.67
CA ASN A 62 -11.08 6.48 -9.05
C ASN A 62 -11.97 6.33 -10.29
N ASN A 63 -13.30 6.40 -10.11
CA ASN A 63 -14.28 6.43 -11.19
C ASN A 63 -14.52 7.87 -11.64
#